data_AF-A0A150WCA7-F1
#
_entry.id   AF-A0A150WCA7-F1
#
_cell.length_a   1.000
_cell.length_b   1.000
_cell.length_c   1.000
_cell.angle_alpha   90.00
_cell.angle_beta   90.00
_cell.angle_gamma   90.00
#
_symmetry.space_group_name_H-M   'P 1'
#
loop_
_entity.id
_entity.type
_entity.pdbx_description
1 polymer ?
#
loop_
_entity_poly.entity_id
_entity_poly.type
_entity_poly.pdbx_seq_one_letter_code
_entity_poly.pdbx_strand_id
1 'polypeptide(L)'
;MKKTLFALTLLASSYSQAITWEVYGPCDDKPVHHGKVEVDLNKSVGEISVAIFDANKIPYIGGPEGMNSIINTPTGLDSLEIVSNSEMRAYGWCYAINGSTPYKMPNVLNLKSQDDRLVWYYGYTTNKENVWQDDMCTPAFWVRSEQFCPKKK
;
A
#
# COMPACT_ATOMS: atom_id res chain seq x y z
N MET A 1 -38.05 -33.93 -38.76
CA MET A 1 -37.05 -34.09 -37.68
C MET A 1 -36.23 -32.80 -37.60
N LYS A 2 -36.63 -31.84 -36.77
CA LYS A 2 -35.89 -30.58 -36.58
C LYS A 2 -34.77 -30.85 -35.56
N LYS A 3 -33.53 -30.92 -36.05
CA LYS A 3 -32.33 -30.94 -35.21
C LYS A 3 -32.11 -29.52 -34.70
N THR A 4 -32.55 -29.24 -33.48
CA THR A 4 -32.21 -28.00 -32.78
C THR A 4 -30.76 -28.14 -32.31
N LEU A 5 -29.83 -27.49 -33.01
CA LEU A 5 -28.43 -27.41 -32.62
C LEU A 5 -28.32 -26.36 -31.50
N PHE A 6 -28.13 -26.80 -30.26
CA PHE A 6 -27.88 -25.91 -29.13
C PHE A 6 -26.41 -25.47 -29.21
N ALA A 7 -26.17 -24.27 -29.73
CA ALA A 7 -24.84 -23.67 -29.77
C ALA A 7 -24.46 -23.22 -28.34
N LEU A 8 -23.59 -23.99 -27.70
CA LEU A 8 -22.99 -23.67 -26.41
C LEU A 8 -21.89 -22.64 -26.63
N THR A 9 -22.21 -21.35 -26.48
CA THR A 9 -21.24 -20.27 -26.47
C THR A 9 -20.38 -20.41 -25.22
N LEU A 10 -19.18 -21.01 -25.35
CA LEU A 10 -18.14 -20.94 -24.33
C LEU A 10 -17.77 -19.46 -24.15
N LEU A 11 -18.27 -18.84 -23.07
CA LEU A 11 -17.63 -17.64 -22.53
C LEU A 11 -16.27 -18.08 -22.00
N ALA A 12 -15.25 -18.02 -22.84
CA ALA A 12 -13.87 -17.99 -22.39
C ALA A 12 -13.72 -16.71 -21.57
N SER A 13 -13.87 -16.83 -20.25
CA SER A 13 -13.53 -15.78 -19.31
C SER A 13 -12.02 -15.59 -19.41
N SER A 14 -11.60 -14.64 -20.25
CA SER A 14 -10.23 -14.16 -20.30
C SER A 14 -9.84 -13.76 -18.89
N TYR A 15 -8.98 -14.55 -18.24
CA TYR A 15 -8.35 -14.14 -17.00
C TYR A 15 -7.48 -12.94 -17.37
N SER A 16 -8.03 -11.73 -17.22
CA SER A 16 -7.25 -10.50 -17.31
C SER A 16 -6.23 -10.58 -16.18
N GLN A 17 -4.98 -10.80 -16.59
CA GLN A 17 -3.81 -10.83 -15.74
C GLN A 17 -3.51 -9.38 -15.37
N ALA A 18 -3.69 -9.04 -14.11
CA ALA A 18 -3.61 -7.67 -13.63
C ALA A 18 -3.17 -7.71 -12.17
N ILE A 19 -2.18 -6.88 -11.83
CA ILE A 19 -1.62 -6.87 -10.49
C ILE A 19 -2.72 -6.48 -9.51
N THR A 20 -2.67 -7.02 -8.31
CA THR A 20 -3.55 -6.54 -7.24
C THR A 20 -2.81 -5.43 -6.50
N TRP A 21 -3.47 -4.29 -6.28
CA TRP A 21 -2.90 -3.20 -5.52
C TRP A 21 -3.80 -2.79 -4.36
N GLU A 22 -3.19 -2.39 -3.24
CA GLU A 22 -3.88 -2.04 -2.01
C GLU A 22 -3.16 -0.89 -1.28
N VAL A 23 -3.93 -0.03 -0.62
CA VAL A 23 -3.45 1.06 0.25
C VAL A 23 -4.10 0.93 1.61
N TYR A 24 -3.31 0.66 2.65
CA TYR A 24 -3.77 0.57 4.03
C TYR A 24 -3.44 1.86 4.79
N GLY A 25 -4.47 2.46 5.39
CA GLY A 25 -4.32 3.63 6.25
C GLY A 25 -4.02 3.26 7.71
N PRO A 26 -3.95 4.27 8.60
CA PRO A 26 -3.61 4.06 10.01
C PRO A 26 -4.69 3.38 10.87
N CYS A 27 -5.93 3.25 10.39
CA CYS A 27 -7.08 3.06 11.28
C CYS A 27 -7.91 1.79 11.08
N ASP A 28 -7.60 0.94 10.11
CA ASP A 28 -8.38 -0.26 9.83
C ASP A 28 -7.48 -1.33 9.21
N ASP A 29 -7.76 -2.61 9.47
CA ASP A 29 -7.05 -3.74 8.86
C ASP A 29 -7.58 -4.07 7.46
N LYS A 30 -8.38 -3.16 6.90
CA LYS A 30 -8.88 -3.17 5.52
C LYS A 30 -8.25 -2.06 4.69
N PRO A 31 -8.01 -2.32 3.39
CA PRO A 31 -7.49 -1.29 2.49
C PRO A 31 -8.49 -0.16 2.30
N VAL A 32 -8.02 1.08 2.37
CA VAL A 32 -8.79 2.30 2.08
C VAL A 32 -9.01 2.44 0.57
N HIS A 33 -8.02 2.02 -0.22
CA HIS A 33 -8.12 1.90 -1.66
C HIS A 33 -7.57 0.55 -2.10
N HIS A 34 -8.19 -0.08 -3.07
CA HIS A 34 -7.71 -1.31 -3.67
C HIS A 34 -8.24 -1.47 -5.09
N GLY A 35 -7.55 -2.30 -5.89
CA GLY A 35 -8.00 -2.58 -7.25
C GLY A 35 -7.12 -3.60 -7.96
N LYS A 36 -7.40 -3.76 -9.25
CA LYS A 36 -6.58 -4.52 -10.19
C LYS A 36 -6.25 -3.67 -11.39
N VAL A 37 -5.02 -3.76 -11.89
CA VAL A 37 -4.58 -3.01 -13.06
C VAL A 37 -3.47 -3.74 -13.80
N GLU A 38 -3.52 -3.71 -15.14
CA GLU A 38 -2.41 -4.18 -15.96
C GLU A 38 -1.32 -3.11 -16.00
N VAL A 39 -0.07 -3.52 -15.81
CA VAL A 39 1.07 -2.59 -15.69
C VAL A 39 2.18 -2.91 -16.67
N ASP A 40 3.05 -1.95 -16.95
CA ASP A 40 4.30 -2.24 -17.66
C ASP A 40 5.33 -2.79 -16.67
N LEU A 41 5.68 -4.07 -16.77
CA LEU A 41 6.64 -4.73 -15.87
C LEU A 41 8.07 -4.18 -16.00
N ASN A 42 8.38 -3.42 -17.05
CA ASN A 42 9.66 -2.73 -17.19
C ASN A 42 9.73 -1.44 -16.36
N LYS A 43 8.59 -0.93 -15.88
CA LYS A 43 8.56 0.20 -14.95
C LYS A 43 8.84 -0.25 -13.53
N SER A 44 9.46 0.64 -12.78
CA SER A 44 9.69 0.43 -11.36
C SER A 44 8.38 0.41 -10.59
N VAL A 45 8.38 -0.25 -9.42
CA VAL A 45 7.27 -0.27 -8.47
C VAL A 45 6.85 1.14 -8.09
N GLY A 46 7.82 2.06 -7.98
CA GLY A 46 7.58 3.48 -7.75
C GLY A 46 6.77 4.15 -8.85
N GLU A 47 7.20 4.01 -10.10
CA GLU A 47 6.48 4.57 -11.26
C GLU A 47 5.09 3.97 -11.42
N ILE A 48 4.95 2.65 -11.18
CA ILE A 48 3.67 1.96 -11.18
C ILE A 48 2.76 2.55 -10.08
N SER A 49 3.29 2.79 -8.88
CA SER A 49 2.53 3.33 -7.75
C SER A 49 2.02 4.74 -8.04
N VAL A 50 2.88 5.62 -8.56
CA VAL A 50 2.50 6.98 -8.97
C VAL A 50 1.37 6.93 -10.00
N ALA A 51 1.51 6.10 -11.04
CA ALA A 51 0.49 5.97 -12.08
C ALA A 51 -0.86 5.46 -11.52
N ILE A 52 -0.83 4.52 -10.57
CA ILE A 52 -2.02 4.04 -9.87
C ILE A 52 -2.67 5.17 -9.09
N PHE A 53 -1.90 5.95 -8.32
CA PHE A 53 -2.44 7.02 -7.50
C PHE A 53 -3.04 8.14 -8.35
N ASP A 54 -2.37 8.56 -9.42
CA ASP A 54 -2.88 9.54 -10.38
C ASP A 54 -4.18 9.09 -11.03
N ALA A 55 -4.22 7.86 -11.56
CA ALA A 55 -5.39 7.32 -12.26
C ALA A 55 -6.61 7.18 -11.32
N ASN A 56 -6.39 6.89 -10.05
CA ASN A 56 -7.44 6.71 -9.04
C ASN A 56 -7.71 7.97 -8.21
N LYS A 57 -7.04 9.09 -8.52
CA LYS A 57 -7.14 10.36 -7.79
C LYS A 57 -6.90 10.20 -6.28
N ILE A 58 -5.98 9.31 -5.91
CA ILE A 58 -5.56 9.11 -4.53
C ILE A 58 -4.58 10.24 -4.21
N PRO A 59 -4.84 11.10 -3.21
CA PRO A 59 -3.93 12.19 -2.89
C PRO A 59 -2.63 11.63 -2.29
N TYR A 60 -1.49 12.09 -2.78
CA TYR A 60 -0.17 11.70 -2.30
C TYR A 60 0.83 12.86 -2.38
N ILE A 61 1.90 12.76 -1.60
CA ILE A 61 3.10 13.61 -1.69
C ILE A 61 4.28 12.65 -1.80
N GLY A 62 5.00 12.67 -2.91
CA GLY A 62 6.12 11.77 -3.17
C GLY A 62 6.37 11.57 -4.66
N GLY A 63 7.16 10.55 -4.97
CA GLY A 63 7.57 10.19 -6.33
C GLY A 63 7.94 8.72 -6.43
N PRO A 64 8.51 8.29 -7.57
CA PRO A 64 8.93 6.89 -7.75
C PRO A 64 9.88 6.39 -6.66
N GLU A 65 10.69 7.26 -6.07
CA GLU A 65 11.61 6.95 -4.98
C GLU A 65 10.90 6.61 -3.66
N GLY A 66 9.67 7.05 -3.44
CA GLY A 66 8.96 6.83 -2.20
C GLY A 66 7.82 7.81 -1.96
N MET A 67 7.02 7.52 -0.95
CA MET A 67 5.85 8.31 -0.59
C MET A 67 6.04 8.92 0.80
N ASN A 68 5.99 10.25 0.89
CA ASN A 68 5.96 10.95 2.17
C ASN A 68 4.55 10.95 2.75
N SER A 69 3.53 11.06 1.89
CA SER A 69 2.12 11.02 2.27
C SER A 69 1.32 10.29 1.21
N ILE A 70 0.37 9.46 1.63
CA ILE A 70 -0.74 8.93 0.83
C ILE A 70 -1.99 9.22 1.67
N ILE A 71 -3.15 9.43 1.04
CA ILE A 71 -4.44 9.70 1.71
C ILE A 71 -4.37 10.86 2.72
N ASN A 72 -3.51 11.86 2.43
CA ASN A 72 -3.27 13.03 3.27
C ASN A 72 -2.78 12.70 4.69
N THR A 73 -2.03 11.62 4.88
CA THR A 73 -1.39 11.37 6.18
C THR A 73 -0.40 12.48 6.52
N PRO A 74 -0.19 12.77 7.82
CA PRO A 74 0.82 13.71 8.27
C PRO A 74 2.24 13.34 7.83
N THR A 75 3.11 14.35 7.79
CA THR A 75 4.52 14.23 7.41
C THR A 75 5.41 14.99 8.38
N GLY A 76 6.69 14.63 8.47
CA GLY A 76 7.65 15.35 9.31
C GLY A 76 7.32 15.18 10.80
N LEU A 77 7.33 16.27 11.57
CA LEU A 77 7.06 16.19 13.01
C LEU A 77 5.63 15.75 13.33
N ASP A 78 4.67 16.03 12.44
CA ASP A 78 3.27 15.65 12.64
C ASP A 78 3.02 14.14 12.43
N SER A 79 4.00 13.40 11.89
CA SER A 79 3.98 11.93 11.82
C SER A 79 4.68 11.26 12.99
N LEU A 80 5.05 12.01 14.04
CA LEU A 80 5.57 11.47 15.29
C LEU A 80 4.45 11.38 16.32
N GLU A 81 4.35 10.24 17.00
CA GLU A 81 3.50 10.04 18.17
C GLU A 81 4.39 9.96 19.41
N ILE A 82 4.19 10.86 20.37
CA ILE A 82 4.83 10.77 21.68
C ILE A 82 3.93 9.92 22.58
N VAL A 83 4.34 8.67 22.82
CA VAL A 83 3.58 7.71 23.63
C VAL A 83 3.83 7.95 25.12
N SER A 84 5.08 8.26 25.47
CA SER A 84 5.49 8.63 26.82
C SER A 84 6.81 9.42 26.79
N ASN A 85 7.34 9.80 27.96
CA ASN A 85 8.64 10.46 28.07
C ASN A 85 9.81 9.62 27.55
N SER A 86 9.64 8.30 27.40
CA SER A 86 10.69 7.38 26.93
C SER A 86 10.27 6.56 25.71
N GLU A 87 9.10 6.79 25.14
CA GLU A 87 8.61 6.04 23.98
C GLU A 87 7.98 6.98 22.96
N MET A 88 8.41 6.86 21.71
CA MET A 88 7.77 7.52 20.57
C MET A 88 7.66 6.55 19.39
N ARG A 89 6.69 6.80 18.52
CA ARG A 89 6.56 6.08 17.25
C ARG A 89 6.72 7.07 16.10
N ALA A 90 7.59 6.74 15.16
CA ALA A 90 7.77 7.50 13.93
C ALA A 90 7.02 6.81 12.81
N TYR A 91 6.04 7.51 12.21
CA TYR A 91 5.20 6.96 11.16
C TYR A 91 5.64 7.40 9.78
N GLY A 92 5.43 6.52 8.80
CA GLY A 92 5.75 6.73 7.39
C GLY A 92 5.11 5.67 6.50
N TRP A 93 5.36 5.76 5.20
CA TRP A 93 4.81 4.81 4.23
C TRP A 93 5.81 3.72 3.87
N CYS A 94 5.36 2.48 3.97
CA CYS A 94 6.09 1.31 3.54
C CYS A 94 5.35 0.64 2.39
N TYR A 95 6.08 -0.13 1.59
CA TYR A 95 5.50 -0.93 0.51
C TYR A 95 5.91 -2.40 0.64
N ALA A 96 5.05 -3.29 0.17
CA ALA A 96 5.31 -4.72 0.11
C ALA A 96 4.92 -5.28 -1.25
N ILE A 97 5.67 -6.27 -1.70
CA ILE A 97 5.38 -7.04 -2.91
C ILE A 97 5.21 -8.49 -2.49
N ASN A 98 4.05 -9.08 -2.80
CA ASN A 98 3.70 -10.46 -2.43
C ASN A 98 3.91 -10.77 -0.94
N GLY A 99 3.60 -9.80 -0.07
CA GLY A 99 3.72 -9.93 1.39
C GLY A 99 5.12 -9.70 1.96
N SER A 100 6.12 -9.38 1.14
CA SER A 100 7.48 -9.06 1.59
C SER A 100 7.77 -7.57 1.44
N THR A 101 8.19 -6.91 2.52
CA THR A 101 8.63 -5.51 2.56
C THR A 101 10.10 -5.42 2.18
N PRO A 102 10.47 -4.92 1.00
CA PRO A 102 11.87 -4.87 0.59
C PRO A 102 12.63 -3.73 1.29
N TYR A 103 13.91 -3.94 1.59
CA TYR A 103 14.81 -2.87 2.05
C TYR A 103 15.23 -1.88 0.95
N LYS A 104 14.92 -2.21 -0.31
CA LYS A 104 15.26 -1.37 -1.47
C LYS A 104 14.17 -0.32 -1.69
N MET A 105 14.55 0.79 -2.32
CA MET A 105 13.59 1.82 -2.72
C MET A 105 12.68 1.33 -3.86
N PRO A 106 11.41 1.79 -3.93
CA PRO A 106 10.47 1.33 -4.95
C PRO A 106 10.86 1.72 -6.39
N ASN A 107 11.70 2.75 -6.60
CA ASN A 107 12.21 3.13 -7.92
C ASN A 107 13.28 2.18 -8.49
N VAL A 108 13.82 1.25 -7.69
CA VAL A 108 14.89 0.33 -8.15
C VAL A 108 14.43 -1.13 -8.23
N LEU A 109 13.13 -1.38 -8.01
CA LEU A 109 12.52 -2.70 -8.11
C LEU A 109 11.45 -2.70 -9.18
N ASN A 110 11.31 -3.83 -9.86
CA ASN A 110 10.25 -4.10 -10.82
C ASN A 110 9.36 -5.23 -10.28
N LEU A 111 8.09 -5.21 -10.67
CA LEU A 111 7.23 -6.38 -10.52
C LEU A 111 7.67 -7.47 -11.50
N LYS A 112 7.48 -8.73 -11.13
CA LYS A 112 7.91 -9.89 -11.93
C LYS A 112 6.76 -10.48 -12.74
N SER A 113 5.52 -10.28 -12.30
CA SER A 113 4.34 -10.84 -12.92
C SER A 113 3.16 -9.89 -12.83
N GLN A 114 2.22 -10.01 -13.78
CA GLN A 114 0.90 -9.40 -13.69
C GLN A 114 0.03 -10.01 -12.58
N ASP A 115 0.43 -11.12 -11.97
CA ASP A 115 -0.27 -11.69 -10.81
C ASP A 115 0.29 -11.18 -9.47
N ASP A 116 1.31 -10.31 -9.48
CA ASP A 116 1.92 -9.79 -8.26
C ASP A 116 0.93 -8.91 -7.47
N ARG A 117 1.12 -8.89 -6.14
CA ARG A 117 0.38 -8.04 -5.22
C ARG A 117 1.28 -6.93 -4.68
N LEU A 118 0.92 -5.69 -4.96
CA LEU A 118 1.58 -4.48 -4.47
C LEU A 118 0.75 -3.86 -3.33
N VAL A 119 1.36 -3.65 -2.17
CA VAL A 119 0.70 -3.03 -1.03
C VAL A 119 1.49 -1.80 -0.60
N TRP A 120 0.82 -0.67 -0.43
CA TRP A 120 1.30 0.45 0.35
C TRP A 120 0.57 0.47 1.68
N TYR A 121 1.28 0.68 2.78
CA TYR A 121 0.67 0.76 4.10
C TYR A 121 1.37 1.79 4.97
N TYR A 122 0.57 2.50 5.76
CA TYR A 122 1.10 3.40 6.76
C TYR A 122 1.64 2.56 7.92
N GLY A 123 2.94 2.64 8.14
CA GLY A 123 3.65 1.89 9.15
C GLY A 123 4.37 2.80 10.13
N TYR A 124 4.90 2.22 11.19
CA TYR A 124 5.73 2.91 12.15
C TYR A 124 6.99 2.12 12.50
N THR A 125 7.91 2.80 13.19
CA THR A 125 8.94 2.19 14.02
C THR A 125 8.94 2.85 15.39
N THR A 126 9.29 2.09 16.43
CA THR A 126 9.31 2.56 17.81
C THR A 126 10.73 2.98 18.19
N ASN A 127 10.84 4.14 18.84
CA ASN A 127 12.01 4.47 19.65
C ASN A 127 11.63 4.33 21.12
N LYS A 128 12.38 3.53 21.86
CA LYS A 128 12.21 3.35 23.30
C LYS A 128 13.54 3.61 24.00
N GLU A 129 13.54 4.50 24.99
CA GLU A 129 14.73 4.90 25.75
C GLU A 129 15.90 5.34 24.84
N ASN A 130 15.60 6.10 23.79
CA ASN A 130 16.54 6.54 22.76
C ASN A 130 17.10 5.41 21.87
N VAL A 131 16.50 4.22 21.88
CA VAL A 131 16.88 3.07 21.04
C VAL A 131 15.76 2.73 20.05
N TRP A 132 16.07 2.76 18.76
CA TRP A 132 15.16 2.29 17.71
C TRP A 132 14.98 0.77 17.80
N GLN A 133 13.73 0.33 17.82
CA GLN A 133 13.36 -1.08 17.89
C GLN A 133 13.43 -1.71 16.49
N ASP A 134 13.56 -3.04 16.46
CA ASP A 134 13.52 -3.82 15.22
C ASP A 134 12.07 -4.09 14.77
N ASP A 135 11.31 -3.01 14.58
CA ASP A 135 9.88 -3.03 14.26
C ASP A 135 9.55 -2.12 13.07
N MET A 136 10.55 -1.82 12.24
CA MET A 136 10.40 -0.97 11.08
C MET A 136 9.30 -1.49 10.15
N CYS A 137 8.41 -0.58 9.73
CA CYS A 137 7.24 -0.91 8.92
C CYS A 137 6.24 -1.83 9.63
N THR A 138 6.05 -1.65 10.94
CA THR A 138 4.90 -2.27 11.63
C THR A 138 3.62 -1.54 11.23
N PRO A 139 2.55 -2.23 10.77
CA PRO A 139 1.32 -1.57 10.35
C PRO A 139 0.67 -0.71 11.43
N ALA A 140 0.40 0.56 11.10
CA ALA A 140 -0.13 1.54 12.06
C ALA A 140 -1.52 1.16 12.60
N PHE A 141 -2.32 0.43 11.82
CA PHE A 141 -3.65 -0.05 12.22
C PHE A 141 -3.64 -1.10 13.33
N TRP A 142 -2.48 -1.63 13.74
CA TRP A 142 -2.37 -2.46 14.94
C TRP A 142 -2.39 -1.64 16.23
N VAL A 143 -1.81 -0.45 16.22
CA VAL A 143 -1.80 0.47 17.38
C VAL A 143 -3.00 1.40 17.35
N ARG A 144 -3.43 1.84 16.15
CA ARG A 144 -4.56 2.76 15.95
C ARG A 144 -4.43 4.03 16.80
N SER A 145 -3.29 4.71 16.72
CA SER A 145 -3.03 5.93 17.50
C SER A 145 -4.19 6.93 17.41
N GLU A 146 -4.61 7.48 18.55
CA GLU A 146 -5.69 8.48 18.59
C GLU A 146 -5.34 9.75 17.80
N GLN A 147 -4.05 10.03 17.58
CA GLN A 147 -3.55 11.13 16.74
C GLN A 147 -4.03 11.02 15.29
N PHE A 148 -4.11 9.80 14.75
CA PHE A 148 -4.52 9.55 13.37
C PHE A 148 -5.94 8.98 13.27
N CYS A 149 -6.40 8.32 14.33
CA CYS A 149 -7.65 7.57 14.37
C CYS A 149 -8.55 8.06 15.51
N PRO A 150 -9.02 9.33 15.47
CA PRO A 150 -9.86 9.87 16.53
C PRO A 150 -11.16 9.05 16.64
N LYS A 151 -11.55 8.73 17.87
CA LYS A 151 -12.84 8.10 18.14
C LYS A 151 -13.94 9.03 17.63
N LYS A 152 -14.80 8.53 16.75
CA LYS A 152 -16.01 9.26 16.34
C LYS A 152 -16.85 9.49 17.60
N LYS A 153 -17.08 10.76 17.93
CA LYS A 153 -18.01 11.17 18.99
C LYS A 153 -19.44 10.91 18.57
#